data_AF-A0A7L4K0J2-F1
#
_entry.id   AF-A0A7L4K0J2-F1
#
_cell.length_a   1.000
_cell.length_b   1.000
_cell.length_c   1.000
_cell.angle_alpha   90.00
_cell.angle_beta   90.00
_cell.angle_gamma   90.00
#
_symmetry.space_group_name_H-M   'P 1'
#
loop_
_entity.id
_entity.type
_entity.pdbx_description
1 polymer ?
#
loop_
_entity_poly.entity_id
_entity_poly.type
_entity_poly.pdbx_seq_one_letter_code
_entity_poly.pdbx_strand_id
1 'polypeptide(L)'
;VEFSYPPLKPGEGHNSQSLPEEWKYLPFLALPDGAHNYQEDTVFFHLPPRSGDRTTVYGVSCYRQIEAKALKVRQADITRETVQKSVCVLSQLPLYGLLQAKLQLITHAYFEEKDFSKISILKELYDHMNNSLGSTSLEGSQVYLGLSPRDLVLHFRHKVLILFKLILLEKKVLFYISPVNRLVGALMTVLSLFPGMIEHGLTDCSQYRPRKSISEDAGLQEHTSQLNDYASVSAADISNTNSVTGKGDRRMAGNHSLECQKANVLVSQSEKTCNGAQSSNDTVQRLKVPSRASPASSESDWETLDPSILEESNLKGESENTASEQAENLPSKGMSSESLPITVQPQANTGHTVLVPGLVSGLEEDQFGMPLAIFTKGYLCLPYMALQQHHLLSDVTVRGFVAGATNILFRQQKHLSDAIVEIEDAHVQIHDPELRKILNPTTADLRFADYLVKHVTENRDDVFLDGTGWEGGDEWIRAQFSAYLHALLAAVLQPDNDKILSDYGTAFVAAWKNTHNYRVWNSNKHPALAEVNSSHPFQGQYSVSDVKLRLSHSVQNSERGKKIGNVMVSTSRNVVQTGKAVGQSVGGAFTSAKSAMSSWFSTFTQSTQSLGD
;
A
#
# COMPACT_ATOMS: atom_id res chain seq x y z
N VAL A 1 24.55 -3.26 8.12
CA VAL A 1 24.49 -1.80 7.86
C VAL A 1 25.92 -1.28 7.91
N GLU A 2 26.32 -0.36 7.03
CA GLU A 2 27.69 0.17 6.99
C GLU A 2 27.85 1.45 7.82
N PHE A 3 26.81 2.29 7.84
CA PHE A 3 26.76 3.56 8.55
C PHE A 3 25.33 3.82 9.05
N SER A 4 25.20 4.50 10.20
CA SER A 4 23.92 4.98 10.73
C SER A 4 24.06 6.31 11.48
N TYR A 5 23.14 7.24 11.22
CA TYR A 5 23.06 8.53 11.91
C TYR A 5 21.60 8.85 12.26
N PRO A 6 21.25 9.05 13.55
CA PRO A 6 22.06 8.69 14.74
C PRO A 6 22.37 7.18 14.81
N PRO A 7 23.27 6.73 15.70
CA PRO A 7 23.62 5.31 15.79
C PRO A 7 22.42 4.44 16.16
N LEU A 8 22.27 3.28 15.51
CA LEU A 8 21.13 2.40 15.74
C LEU A 8 21.10 1.79 17.16
N LYS A 9 22.18 1.87 17.94
CA LYS A 9 22.19 1.60 19.39
C LYS A 9 22.82 2.75 20.17
N PRO A 10 22.22 3.18 21.30
CA PRO A 10 22.85 4.13 22.20
C PRO A 10 24.25 3.67 22.63
N GLY A 11 25.23 4.57 22.58
CA GLY A 11 26.61 4.28 22.96
C GLY A 11 27.48 3.60 21.89
N GLU A 12 26.92 3.13 20.78
CA GLU A 12 27.70 2.63 19.65
C GLU A 12 28.09 3.77 18.68
N GLY A 13 29.22 3.61 17.98
CA GLY A 13 29.66 4.56 16.95
C GLY A 13 28.83 4.42 15.66
N HIS A 14 28.77 5.51 14.87
CA HIS A 14 27.99 5.56 13.61
C HIS A 14 28.34 4.45 12.59
N ASN A 15 29.59 3.98 12.58
CA ASN A 15 30.07 2.92 11.69
C ASN A 15 29.82 1.50 12.27
N SER A 16 29.03 1.37 13.34
CA SER A 16 28.66 0.07 13.89
C SER A 16 27.76 -0.68 12.92
N GLN A 17 28.10 -1.94 12.67
CA GLN A 17 27.27 -2.85 11.88
C GLN A 17 26.17 -3.52 12.73
N SER A 18 26.17 -3.30 14.04
CA SER A 18 25.27 -3.96 14.99
C SER A 18 23.86 -3.37 14.92
N LEU A 19 22.86 -4.25 15.08
CA LEU A 19 21.43 -3.91 14.99
C LEU A 19 20.71 -4.29 16.29
N PRO A 20 19.62 -3.58 16.64
CA PRO A 20 18.61 -4.10 17.58
C PRO A 20 18.10 -5.47 17.12
N GLU A 21 17.75 -6.35 18.05
CA GLU A 21 17.31 -7.72 17.69
C GLU A 21 15.99 -7.67 16.92
N GLU A 22 15.12 -6.73 17.30
CA GLU A 22 13.86 -6.42 16.64
C GLU A 22 14.05 -6.00 15.17
N TRP A 23 15.21 -5.41 14.84
CA TRP A 23 15.52 -4.82 13.52
C TRP A 23 16.53 -5.66 12.71
N LYS A 24 16.81 -6.91 13.10
CA LYS A 24 17.77 -7.81 12.43
C LYS A 24 17.55 -8.03 10.92
N TYR A 25 16.33 -7.79 10.42
CA TYR A 25 15.98 -7.91 9.00
C TYR A 25 16.15 -6.64 8.17
N LEU A 26 16.45 -5.48 8.80
CA LEU A 26 16.61 -4.18 8.14
C LEU A 26 17.50 -4.22 6.86
N PRO A 27 18.66 -4.90 6.82
CA PRO A 27 19.48 -4.95 5.60
C PRO A 27 18.76 -5.57 4.39
N PHE A 28 17.94 -6.59 4.61
CA PHE A 28 17.21 -7.31 3.56
C PHE A 28 15.91 -6.59 3.16
N LEU A 29 15.37 -5.76 4.04
CA LEU A 29 14.26 -4.87 3.74
C LEU A 29 14.71 -3.63 2.94
N ALA A 30 15.90 -3.09 3.24
CA ALA A 30 16.47 -1.93 2.56
C ALA A 30 17.22 -2.27 1.24
N LEU A 31 17.59 -3.54 1.04
CA LEU A 31 18.10 -4.08 -0.23
C LEU A 31 17.33 -5.37 -0.57
N PRO A 32 16.18 -5.26 -1.28
CA PRO A 32 15.22 -6.34 -1.44
C PRO A 32 15.67 -7.45 -2.40
N ASP A 33 15.05 -8.62 -2.26
CA ASP A 33 15.22 -9.75 -3.18
C ASP A 33 14.96 -9.33 -4.63
N GLY A 34 15.97 -9.53 -5.48
CA GLY A 34 15.93 -9.17 -6.90
C GLY A 34 16.42 -7.76 -7.24
N ALA A 35 16.84 -6.95 -6.26
CA ALA A 35 17.37 -5.59 -6.48
C ALA A 35 18.50 -5.51 -7.54
N HIS A 36 19.27 -6.59 -7.71
CA HIS A 36 20.35 -6.69 -8.70
C HIS A 36 19.90 -6.70 -10.17
N ASN A 37 18.60 -6.74 -10.44
CA ASN A 37 18.02 -6.64 -11.80
C ASN A 37 17.63 -5.21 -12.17
N TYR A 38 17.82 -4.24 -11.27
CA TYR A 38 17.38 -2.86 -11.42
C TYR A 38 18.54 -1.90 -11.11
N GLN A 39 18.74 -0.93 -12.01
CA GLN A 39 19.77 0.11 -11.87
C GLN A 39 19.49 1.02 -10.66
N GLU A 40 18.22 1.24 -10.34
CA GLU A 40 17.71 1.92 -9.16
C GLU A 40 16.25 1.52 -8.89
N ASP A 41 15.82 1.57 -7.64
CA ASP A 41 14.39 1.45 -7.26
C ASP A 41 14.15 2.01 -5.83
N THR A 42 12.91 1.98 -5.35
CA THR A 42 12.55 2.37 -3.97
C THR A 42 11.62 1.35 -3.31
N VAL A 43 11.87 1.06 -2.03
CA VAL A 43 11.09 0.12 -1.21
C VAL A 43 10.59 0.82 0.07
N PHE A 44 9.35 0.50 0.44
CA PHE A 44 8.77 0.83 1.75
C PHE A 44 8.70 -0.46 2.59
N PHE A 45 8.92 -0.35 3.89
CA PHE A 45 8.78 -1.47 4.82
C PHE A 45 8.46 -0.97 6.23
N HIS A 46 8.02 -1.87 7.09
CA HIS A 46 7.76 -1.57 8.50
C HIS A 46 8.73 -2.33 9.39
N LEU A 47 9.16 -1.69 10.47
CA LEU A 47 9.94 -2.31 11.55
C LEU A 47 9.12 -2.32 12.85
N PRO A 48 9.20 -3.40 13.65
CA PRO A 48 8.58 -3.44 14.97
C PRO A 48 9.09 -2.31 15.89
N PRO A 49 8.27 -1.83 16.84
CA PRO A 49 8.74 -0.95 17.91
C PRO A 49 9.95 -1.55 18.62
N ARG A 50 10.87 -0.67 19.04
CA ARG A 50 11.96 -1.02 19.95
C ARG A 50 11.43 -1.10 21.37
N SER A 51 11.97 -2.01 22.16
CA SER A 51 11.58 -2.24 23.56
C SER A 51 11.44 -0.95 24.39
N GLY A 52 10.18 -0.51 24.61
CA GLY A 52 9.82 0.73 25.31
C GLY A 52 8.85 1.60 24.51
N ASP A 53 9.05 1.69 23.20
CA ASP A 53 8.10 2.27 22.24
C ASP A 53 6.94 1.27 21.99
N ARG A 54 5.82 1.77 21.48
CA ARG A 54 4.67 0.96 21.04
C ARG A 54 4.39 1.11 19.55
N THR A 55 4.95 2.11 18.90
CA THR A 55 4.63 2.52 17.52
C THR A 55 5.46 1.78 16.47
N THR A 56 4.85 1.56 15.31
CA THR A 56 5.54 1.04 14.12
C THR A 56 6.52 2.07 13.58
N VAL A 57 7.74 1.63 13.24
CA VAL A 57 8.72 2.50 12.58
C VAL A 57 8.67 2.27 11.07
N TYR A 58 8.45 3.35 10.34
CA TYR A 58 8.23 3.35 8.89
C TYR A 58 9.57 3.53 8.16
N GLY A 59 9.94 2.54 7.36
CA GLY A 59 11.17 2.53 6.58
C GLY A 59 10.92 2.88 5.12
N VAL A 60 11.71 3.83 4.59
CA VAL A 60 11.81 4.11 3.15
C VAL A 60 13.27 3.93 2.76
N SER A 61 13.55 3.19 1.68
CA SER A 61 14.92 3.04 1.16
C SER A 61 14.98 3.12 -0.35
N CYS A 62 15.91 3.93 -0.84
CA CYS A 62 16.27 4.01 -2.25
C CYS A 62 17.59 3.26 -2.46
N TYR A 63 17.62 2.33 -3.40
CA TYR A 63 18.84 1.62 -3.77
C TYR A 63 19.27 1.95 -5.19
N ARG A 64 20.59 1.89 -5.45
CA ARG A 64 21.19 2.09 -6.77
C ARG A 64 22.32 1.10 -6.99
N GLN A 65 22.58 0.80 -8.26
CA GLN A 65 23.72 0.00 -8.71
C GLN A 65 24.78 0.91 -9.36
N ILE A 66 26.06 0.59 -9.17
CA ILE A 66 27.17 1.30 -9.81
C ILE A 66 28.26 0.31 -10.23
N GLU A 67 28.92 0.56 -11.36
CA GLU A 67 30.06 -0.24 -11.81
C GLU A 67 31.27 -0.04 -10.88
N ALA A 68 31.89 -1.13 -10.43
CA ALA A 68 33.04 -1.08 -9.52
C ALA A 68 34.28 -0.36 -10.12
N LYS A 69 34.30 -0.20 -11.45
CA LYS A 69 35.31 0.57 -12.20
C LYS A 69 35.09 2.09 -12.16
N ALA A 70 33.90 2.55 -11.76
CA ALA A 70 33.53 3.97 -11.69
C ALA A 70 33.75 4.58 -10.28
N LEU A 71 34.15 3.78 -9.30
CA LEU A 71 34.40 4.21 -7.93
C LEU A 71 35.76 4.92 -7.81
N LYS A 72 35.79 6.08 -7.13
CA LYS A 72 37.02 6.79 -6.75
C LYS A 72 37.80 6.02 -5.68
N VAL A 73 37.08 5.40 -4.75
CA VAL A 73 37.62 4.58 -3.66
C VAL A 73 37.07 3.16 -3.78
N ARG A 74 37.93 2.20 -4.12
CA ARG A 74 37.57 0.78 -4.19
C ARG A 74 38.15 0.02 -3.00
N GLN A 75 37.27 -0.43 -2.10
CA GLN A 75 37.62 -1.29 -0.98
C GLN A 75 37.96 -2.71 -1.46
N ALA A 76 38.79 -3.44 -0.69
CA ALA A 76 39.40 -4.71 -1.11
C ALA A 76 38.43 -5.89 -1.21
N ASP A 77 37.25 -5.77 -0.61
CA ASP A 77 36.12 -6.70 -0.66
C ASP A 77 35.27 -6.57 -1.94
N ILE A 78 35.45 -5.49 -2.70
CA ILE A 78 34.73 -5.21 -3.97
C ILE A 78 35.28 -6.11 -5.08
N THR A 79 34.87 -7.37 -5.04
CA THR A 79 35.23 -8.46 -5.96
C THR A 79 34.32 -8.53 -7.19
N ARG A 80 33.10 -7.99 -7.12
CA ARG A 80 32.11 -7.97 -8.22
C ARG A 80 32.34 -6.82 -9.19
N GLU A 81 31.81 -6.96 -10.42
CA GLU A 81 31.83 -5.91 -11.44
C GLU A 81 30.95 -4.71 -11.10
N THR A 82 29.92 -4.91 -10.26
CA THR A 82 29.02 -3.86 -9.77
C THR A 82 28.88 -3.91 -8.26
N VAL A 83 28.65 -2.74 -7.66
CA VAL A 83 28.32 -2.53 -6.25
C VAL A 83 26.87 -2.06 -6.16
N GLN A 84 26.16 -2.57 -5.17
CA GLN A 84 24.78 -2.20 -4.84
C GLN A 84 24.76 -1.72 -3.39
N LYS A 85 24.22 -0.54 -3.15
CA LYS A 85 24.01 0.04 -1.81
C LYS A 85 22.65 0.72 -1.80
N SER A 86 22.10 0.94 -0.60
CA SER A 86 20.92 1.76 -0.43
C SER A 86 21.16 2.84 0.62
N VAL A 87 20.45 3.95 0.49
CA VAL A 87 20.25 4.89 1.58
C VAL A 87 18.86 4.63 2.13
N CYS A 88 18.72 4.67 3.45
CA CYS A 88 17.48 4.34 4.14
C CYS A 88 17.17 5.37 5.21
N VAL A 89 15.90 5.74 5.30
CA VAL A 89 15.34 6.61 6.33
C VAL A 89 14.36 5.77 7.15
N LEU A 90 14.51 5.85 8.47
CA LEU A 90 13.55 5.30 9.43
C LEU A 90 12.80 6.49 10.04
N SER A 91 11.47 6.42 10.03
CA SER A 91 10.58 7.52 10.39
C SER A 91 9.55 7.07 11.43
N GLN A 92 9.18 7.97 12.33
CA GLN A 92 8.01 7.79 13.22
C GLN A 92 6.70 8.17 12.52
N LEU A 93 6.75 8.86 11.38
CA LEU A 93 5.59 9.27 10.59
C LEU A 93 5.53 8.53 9.23
N PRO A 94 4.35 8.08 8.77
CA PRO A 94 4.14 7.26 7.56
C PRO A 94 4.17 8.09 6.25
N LEU A 95 5.14 8.99 6.09
CA LEU A 95 5.22 9.97 5.00
C LEU A 95 5.95 9.44 3.74
N TYR A 96 5.55 8.26 3.25
CA TYR A 96 6.31 7.45 2.28
C TYR A 96 6.75 8.20 1.02
N GLY A 97 5.82 8.86 0.31
CA GLY A 97 6.13 9.55 -0.95
C GLY A 97 6.98 10.80 -0.78
N LEU A 98 6.77 11.56 0.30
CA LEU A 98 7.56 12.74 0.62
C LEU A 98 9.00 12.38 1.00
N LEU A 99 9.17 11.29 1.76
CA LEU A 99 10.48 10.73 2.06
C LEU A 99 11.13 10.14 0.80
N GLN A 100 10.40 9.41 -0.06
CA GLN A 100 10.90 8.91 -1.34
C GLN A 100 11.44 10.05 -2.21
N ALA A 101 10.66 11.11 -2.45
CA ALA A 101 11.05 12.20 -3.35
C ALA A 101 12.36 12.88 -2.90
N LYS A 102 12.52 13.14 -1.60
CA LYS A 102 13.76 13.69 -1.03
C LYS A 102 14.90 12.68 -1.08
N LEU A 103 14.64 11.42 -0.73
CA LEU A 103 15.64 10.37 -0.64
C LEU A 103 16.21 9.95 -2.00
N GLN A 104 15.39 9.92 -3.06
CA GLN A 104 15.85 9.58 -4.41
C GLN A 104 16.92 10.57 -4.90
N LEU A 105 16.67 11.87 -4.75
CA LEU A 105 17.62 12.93 -5.13
C LEU A 105 18.95 12.83 -4.35
N ILE A 106 18.89 12.66 -3.03
CA ILE A 106 20.09 12.56 -2.19
C ILE A 106 20.85 11.24 -2.41
N THR A 107 20.14 10.14 -2.67
CA THR A 107 20.75 8.85 -3.04
C THR A 107 21.46 8.95 -4.40
N HIS A 108 20.90 9.69 -5.36
CA HIS A 108 21.57 9.96 -6.64
C HIS A 108 22.86 10.76 -6.43
N ALA A 109 22.81 11.87 -5.68
CA ALA A 109 23.99 12.69 -5.36
C ALA A 109 25.09 11.90 -4.63
N TYR A 110 24.72 11.07 -3.64
CA TYR A 110 25.67 10.22 -2.90
C TYR A 110 26.36 9.17 -3.79
N PHE A 111 25.66 8.65 -4.81
CA PHE A 111 26.25 7.74 -5.80
C PHE A 111 27.15 8.47 -6.81
N GLU A 112 26.79 9.68 -7.23
CA GLU A 112 27.62 10.48 -8.14
C GLU A 112 28.93 10.96 -7.52
N GLU A 113 28.98 11.10 -6.19
CA GLU A 113 30.23 11.29 -5.44
C GLU A 113 31.22 10.14 -5.60
N LYS A 114 30.78 8.92 -5.94
CA LYS A 114 31.64 7.76 -6.26
C LYS A 114 32.64 7.37 -5.16
N ASP A 115 32.40 7.84 -3.93
CA ASP A 115 33.19 7.63 -2.73
C ASP A 115 32.26 7.50 -1.52
N PHE A 116 31.91 6.26 -1.18
CA PHE A 116 30.99 5.93 -0.10
C PHE A 116 31.59 6.12 1.32
N SER A 117 32.82 6.64 1.44
CA SER A 117 33.34 7.09 2.74
C SER A 117 32.78 8.44 3.18
N LYS A 118 32.21 9.22 2.24
CA LYS A 118 31.65 10.57 2.47
C LYS A 118 30.28 10.54 3.14
N ILE A 119 30.27 10.20 4.43
CA ILE A 119 29.07 10.11 5.27
C ILE A 119 28.41 11.46 5.63
N SER A 120 29.00 12.61 5.29
CA SER A 120 28.46 13.93 5.69
C SER A 120 27.07 14.18 5.10
N ILE A 121 26.87 13.87 3.82
CA ILE A 121 25.59 13.99 3.12
C ILE A 121 24.45 13.21 3.80
N LEU A 122 24.77 12.12 4.51
CA LEU A 122 23.79 11.31 5.24
C LEU A 122 23.40 11.94 6.59
N LYS A 123 24.32 12.64 7.24
CA LYS A 123 24.02 13.51 8.38
C LYS A 123 23.22 14.74 7.94
N GLU A 124 23.68 15.42 6.89
CA GLU A 124 23.00 16.59 6.33
C GLU A 124 21.57 16.24 5.90
N LEU A 125 21.34 15.07 5.30
CA LEU A 125 20.02 14.52 5.01
C LEU A 125 19.14 14.40 6.27
N TYR A 126 19.65 13.80 7.34
CA TYR A 126 18.93 13.67 8.61
C TYR A 126 18.58 15.05 9.20
N ASP A 127 19.56 15.95 9.29
CA ASP A 127 19.37 17.28 9.88
C ASP A 127 18.35 18.10 9.06
N HIS A 128 18.43 18.08 7.72
CA HIS A 128 17.45 18.72 6.83
C HIS A 128 16.05 18.10 6.93
N MET A 129 15.92 16.77 7.04
CA MET A 129 14.59 16.14 7.16
C MET A 129 13.93 16.47 8.49
N ASN A 130 14.64 16.42 9.61
CA ASN A 130 14.05 16.80 10.89
C ASN A 130 13.66 18.29 10.93
N ASN A 131 14.50 19.18 10.38
CA ASN A 131 14.18 20.61 10.26
C ASN A 131 13.00 20.90 9.31
N SER A 132 12.79 20.06 8.28
CA SER A 132 11.74 20.27 7.26
C SER A 132 10.44 19.51 7.50
N LEU A 133 10.44 18.45 8.31
CA LEU A 133 9.26 17.63 8.61
C LEU A 133 8.85 17.67 10.10
N GLY A 134 9.69 18.22 10.99
CA GLY A 134 9.40 18.30 12.44
C GLY A 134 8.20 19.19 12.83
N SER A 135 7.62 19.91 11.88
CA SER A 135 6.37 20.68 12.02
C SER A 135 5.23 20.18 11.13
N THR A 136 5.41 19.06 10.42
CA THR A 136 4.39 18.48 9.55
C THR A 136 3.35 17.72 10.39
N SER A 137 2.17 18.31 10.57
CA SER A 137 0.99 17.56 11.02
C SER A 137 0.66 16.45 10.01
N LEU A 138 0.05 15.35 10.47
CA LEU A 138 -0.51 14.31 9.60
C LEU A 138 -1.78 14.79 8.88
N GLU A 139 -2.33 15.94 9.27
CA GLU A 139 -3.45 16.60 8.61
C GLU A 139 -3.07 17.10 7.20
N GLY A 140 -3.30 16.29 6.17
CA GLY A 140 -3.32 16.75 4.78
C GLY A 140 -2.88 15.71 3.73
N SER A 141 -3.01 16.09 2.46
CA SER A 141 -2.73 15.22 1.30
C SER A 141 -1.27 14.76 1.17
N GLN A 142 -0.33 15.33 1.93
CA GLN A 142 1.09 14.96 1.90
C GLN A 142 1.34 13.49 2.28
N VAL A 143 0.55 12.92 3.18
CA VAL A 143 0.63 11.50 3.57
C VAL A 143 0.27 10.54 2.41
N TYR A 144 -0.53 11.03 1.47
CA TYR A 144 -1.01 10.29 0.30
C TYR A 144 -0.15 10.51 -0.96
N LEU A 145 0.95 11.29 -0.87
CA LEU A 145 1.82 11.56 -2.01
C LEU A 145 2.36 10.25 -2.62
N GLY A 146 2.16 10.07 -3.92
CA GLY A 146 2.57 8.85 -4.65
C GLY A 146 1.64 7.64 -4.46
N LEU A 147 0.51 7.78 -3.75
CA LEU A 147 -0.51 6.75 -3.61
C LEU A 147 -1.74 7.13 -4.44
N SER A 148 -1.95 6.49 -5.60
CA SER A 148 -3.01 6.84 -6.56
C SER A 148 -4.12 5.78 -6.68
N PRO A 149 -5.20 5.89 -5.89
CA PRO A 149 -6.45 5.15 -6.08
C PRO A 149 -6.98 5.16 -7.53
N ARG A 150 -6.72 6.22 -8.31
CA ARG A 150 -7.11 6.37 -9.71
C ARG A 150 -6.44 5.33 -10.60
N ASP A 151 -5.11 5.21 -10.51
CA ASP A 151 -4.38 4.17 -11.24
C ASP A 151 -4.74 2.76 -10.75
N LEU A 152 -5.00 2.60 -9.45
CA LEU A 152 -5.50 1.35 -8.89
C LEU A 152 -6.87 0.95 -9.48
N VAL A 153 -7.80 1.91 -9.64
CA VAL A 153 -9.12 1.71 -10.25
C VAL A 153 -9.02 1.45 -11.76
N LEU A 154 -8.15 2.15 -12.49
CA LEU A 154 -7.88 1.86 -13.92
C LEU A 154 -7.44 0.41 -14.13
N HIS A 155 -6.55 -0.07 -13.27
CA HIS A 155 -5.88 -1.36 -13.40
C HIS A 155 -6.72 -2.54 -12.87
N PHE A 156 -7.24 -2.45 -11.65
CA PHE A 156 -8.00 -3.52 -11.00
C PHE A 156 -9.51 -3.47 -11.26
N ARG A 157 -10.06 -2.30 -11.62
CA ARG A 157 -11.50 -2.08 -11.85
C ARG A 157 -12.35 -2.57 -10.68
N HIS A 158 -13.38 -3.38 -10.92
CA HIS A 158 -14.24 -3.96 -9.88
C HIS A 158 -13.50 -4.76 -8.80
N LYS A 159 -12.26 -5.19 -9.05
CA LYS A 159 -11.47 -5.95 -8.07
C LYS A 159 -10.92 -5.07 -6.95
N VAL A 160 -10.92 -3.73 -7.08
CA VAL A 160 -10.53 -2.83 -5.96
C VAL A 160 -11.46 -3.04 -4.76
N LEU A 161 -12.77 -3.15 -4.98
CA LEU A 161 -13.73 -3.46 -3.92
C LEU A 161 -13.55 -4.88 -3.35
N ILE A 162 -13.13 -5.85 -4.18
CA ILE A 162 -12.79 -7.21 -3.72
C ILE A 162 -11.55 -7.17 -2.80
N LEU A 163 -10.51 -6.39 -3.14
CA LEU A 163 -9.33 -6.19 -2.30
C LEU A 163 -9.69 -5.49 -0.97
N PHE A 164 -10.52 -4.45 -1.02
CA PHE A 164 -11.03 -3.73 0.15
C PHE A 164 -11.79 -4.68 1.10
N LYS A 165 -12.77 -5.44 0.59
CA LYS A 165 -13.50 -6.45 1.38
C LYS A 165 -12.60 -7.57 1.89
N LEU A 166 -11.61 -8.03 1.12
CA LEU A 166 -10.65 -9.06 1.53
C LEU A 166 -9.79 -8.63 2.73
N ILE A 167 -9.43 -7.34 2.80
CA ILE A 167 -8.66 -6.77 3.93
C ILE A 167 -9.56 -6.54 5.15
N LEU A 168 -10.82 -6.11 4.98
CA LEU A 168 -11.81 -6.05 6.07
C LEU A 168 -12.00 -7.41 6.76
N LEU A 169 -11.91 -8.52 6.01
CA LEU A 169 -12.00 -9.90 6.52
C LEU A 169 -10.72 -10.41 7.22
N GLU A 170 -9.68 -9.58 7.35
CA GLU A 170 -8.44 -9.86 8.09
C GLU A 170 -7.73 -11.17 7.65
N LYS A 171 -7.72 -11.39 6.34
CA LYS A 171 -7.16 -12.60 5.71
C LYS A 171 -5.65 -12.51 5.50
N LYS A 172 -4.99 -13.66 5.28
CA LYS A 172 -3.59 -13.75 4.87
C LYS A 172 -3.48 -13.41 3.38
N VAL A 173 -3.18 -12.16 3.05
CA VAL A 173 -3.11 -11.62 1.70
C VAL A 173 -1.67 -11.36 1.29
N LEU A 174 -1.24 -11.98 0.18
CA LEU A 174 0.09 -11.77 -0.42
C LEU A 174 -0.03 -10.98 -1.73
N PHE A 175 0.52 -9.78 -1.81
CA PHE A 175 0.71 -9.04 -3.06
C PHE A 175 2.02 -9.44 -3.75
N TYR A 176 2.01 -9.58 -5.08
CA TYR A 176 3.15 -10.03 -5.86
C TYR A 176 3.34 -9.24 -7.16
N ILE A 177 4.52 -8.62 -7.30
CA ILE A 177 5.08 -8.04 -8.54
C ILE A 177 6.58 -7.71 -8.33
N SER A 178 7.31 -7.51 -9.41
CA SER A 178 8.63 -6.84 -9.44
C SER A 178 8.65 -5.90 -10.64
N PRO A 179 9.20 -4.65 -10.60
CA PRO A 179 9.98 -4.01 -9.53
C PRO A 179 9.25 -3.78 -8.19
N VAL A 180 10.01 -3.43 -7.14
CA VAL A 180 9.49 -3.34 -5.76
C VAL A 180 8.74 -2.04 -5.50
N ASN A 181 9.03 -0.94 -6.20
CA ASN A 181 8.25 0.30 -6.04
C ASN A 181 6.78 0.09 -6.43
N ARG A 182 6.52 -0.58 -7.56
CA ARG A 182 5.15 -0.94 -8.01
C ARG A 182 4.43 -1.86 -7.03
N LEU A 183 5.16 -2.70 -6.29
CA LEU A 183 4.60 -3.58 -5.25
C LEU A 183 4.14 -2.76 -4.03
N VAL A 184 5.04 -1.95 -3.46
CA VAL A 184 4.74 -1.20 -2.24
C VAL A 184 3.74 -0.06 -2.51
N GLY A 185 3.86 0.63 -3.64
CA GLY A 185 2.92 1.66 -4.08
C GLY A 185 1.50 1.10 -4.23
N ALA A 186 1.32 -0.02 -4.92
CA ALA A 186 0.01 -0.65 -5.07
C ALA A 186 -0.60 -1.12 -3.73
N LEU A 187 0.20 -1.76 -2.87
CA LEU A 187 -0.25 -2.23 -1.55
C LEU A 187 -0.69 -1.05 -0.67
N MET A 188 0.16 -0.03 -0.51
CA MET A 188 -0.15 1.14 0.31
C MET A 188 -1.31 1.97 -0.28
N THR A 189 -1.47 1.99 -1.60
CA THR A 189 -2.61 2.63 -2.26
C THR A 189 -3.93 1.93 -1.90
N VAL A 190 -3.97 0.59 -1.87
CA VAL A 190 -5.16 -0.16 -1.40
C VAL A 190 -5.48 0.17 0.07
N LEU A 191 -4.45 0.32 0.92
CA LEU A 191 -4.66 0.72 2.32
C LEU A 191 -5.15 2.18 2.45
N SER A 192 -4.78 3.05 1.51
CA SER A 192 -5.23 4.45 1.47
C SER A 192 -6.71 4.64 1.09
N LEU A 193 -7.44 3.56 0.82
CA LEU A 193 -8.91 3.56 0.63
C LEU A 193 -9.66 3.52 1.96
N PHE A 194 -8.99 3.18 3.06
CA PHE A 194 -9.57 3.12 4.40
C PHE A 194 -9.35 4.46 5.12
N PRO A 195 -10.39 5.12 5.66
CA PRO A 195 -10.24 6.41 6.33
C PRO A 195 -9.27 6.36 7.52
N GLY A 196 -8.36 7.34 7.62
CA GLY A 196 -7.36 7.46 8.70
C GLY A 196 -6.31 6.34 8.75
N MET A 197 -6.32 5.42 7.79
CA MET A 197 -5.55 4.17 7.88
C MET A 197 -4.06 4.38 7.68
N ILE A 198 -3.66 5.27 6.77
CA ILE A 198 -2.25 5.56 6.53
C ILE A 198 -1.70 6.40 7.68
N GLU A 199 -2.51 7.35 8.15
CA GLU A 199 -2.21 8.37 9.14
C GLU A 199 -2.02 7.77 10.55
N HIS A 200 -3.04 7.07 11.06
CA HIS A 200 -3.06 6.55 12.45
C HIS A 200 -3.23 5.02 12.50
N GLY A 201 -3.86 4.41 11.48
CA GLY A 201 -4.25 2.99 11.50
C GLY A 201 -3.10 1.98 11.42
N LEU A 202 -1.92 2.39 10.96
CA LEU A 202 -0.73 1.55 10.87
C LEU A 202 0.10 1.51 12.16
N THR A 203 -0.28 2.24 13.22
CA THR A 203 0.53 2.37 14.46
C THR A 203 0.93 1.01 15.07
N ASP A 204 0.01 0.06 15.20
CA ASP A 204 0.27 -1.29 15.75
C ASP A 204 0.75 -2.32 14.69
N CYS A 205 0.82 -1.97 13.39
CA CYS A 205 0.82 -2.93 12.29
C CYS A 205 2.08 -3.81 12.14
N SER A 206 3.15 -3.48 12.85
CA SER A 206 4.40 -4.24 12.90
C SER A 206 4.60 -5.03 14.19
N GLN A 207 3.66 -4.94 15.16
CA GLN A 207 3.79 -5.57 16.47
C GLN A 207 3.74 -7.10 16.38
N TYR A 208 4.93 -7.70 16.33
CA TYR A 208 5.16 -9.13 16.42
C TYR A 208 6.16 -9.42 17.54
N ARG A 209 5.79 -10.31 18.46
CA ARG A 209 6.68 -10.88 19.46
C ARG A 209 6.74 -12.39 19.23
N PRO A 210 7.88 -12.95 18.76
CA PRO A 210 8.05 -14.39 18.70
C PRO A 210 7.80 -15.00 20.09
N ARG A 211 7.26 -16.22 20.14
CA ARG A 211 7.36 -17.02 21.36
C ARG A 211 8.84 -17.30 21.62
N LYS A 212 9.41 -16.64 22.63
CA LYS A 212 10.63 -17.14 23.28
C LYS A 212 10.36 -18.58 23.72
N SER A 213 11.35 -19.47 23.56
CA SER A 213 11.23 -20.85 24.00
C SER A 213 10.87 -20.91 25.50
N ILE A 214 10.14 -21.94 25.93
CA ILE A 214 9.65 -22.07 27.31
C ILE A 214 10.82 -22.52 28.20
N SER A 215 11.72 -21.57 28.45
CA SER A 215 12.98 -21.69 29.18
C SER A 215 13.36 -20.28 29.62
N GLU A 216 13.42 -20.08 30.94
CA GLU A 216 13.71 -18.82 31.63
C GLU A 216 12.54 -17.81 31.75
N ASP A 217 12.46 -17.27 32.97
CA ASP A 217 11.57 -16.24 33.51
C ASP A 217 10.04 -16.44 33.44
N ALA A 218 9.55 -17.37 34.26
CA ALA A 218 8.22 -17.25 34.87
C ALA A 218 8.24 -16.20 36.02
N GLY A 219 8.66 -14.98 35.68
CA GLY A 219 8.81 -13.84 36.60
C GLY A 219 7.57 -12.95 36.64
N LEU A 220 7.16 -12.55 37.83
CA LEU A 220 5.95 -11.76 38.09
C LEU A 220 5.92 -10.45 37.29
N GLN A 221 4.93 -10.29 36.40
CA GLN A 221 4.57 -9.00 35.82
C GLN A 221 3.22 -8.54 36.37
N GLU A 222 3.26 -7.90 37.55
CA GLU A 222 2.07 -7.28 38.15
C GLU A 222 1.59 -6.07 37.34
N HIS A 223 0.28 -5.95 37.16
CA HIS A 223 -0.35 -4.79 36.53
C HIS A 223 -0.29 -3.57 37.48
N THR A 224 0.74 -2.73 37.34
CA THR A 224 0.76 -1.38 37.90
C THR A 224 0.28 -0.37 36.86
N SER A 225 -1.04 -0.17 36.80
CA SER A 225 -1.64 0.96 36.09
C SER A 225 -1.20 2.26 36.78
N GLN A 226 -0.43 3.10 36.08
CA GLN A 226 0.00 4.38 36.64
C GLN A 226 -1.18 5.36 36.70
N LEU A 227 -1.68 5.59 37.92
CA LEU A 227 -2.68 6.59 38.23
C LEU A 227 -2.08 7.52 39.28
N ASN A 228 -1.31 8.50 38.81
CA ASN A 228 -0.39 9.28 39.63
C ASN A 228 -0.55 10.78 39.35
N ASP A 229 -1.68 11.34 39.76
CA ASP A 229 -1.84 12.80 39.90
C ASP A 229 -2.83 13.11 41.03
N TYR A 230 -2.29 13.55 42.18
CA TYR A 230 -2.94 14.45 43.15
C TYR A 230 -1.90 14.83 44.24
N ALA A 231 -1.95 16.09 44.70
CA ALA A 231 -0.88 16.70 45.49
C ALA A 231 -0.78 16.17 46.93
N SER A 232 0.46 15.96 47.39
CA SER A 232 0.77 15.62 48.78
C SER A 232 0.82 16.87 49.67
N VAL A 233 -0.15 16.99 50.58
CA VAL A 233 -0.06 17.92 51.72
C VAL A 233 0.75 17.25 52.84
N SER A 234 1.72 17.98 53.39
CA SER A 234 2.64 17.47 54.40
C SER A 234 2.13 17.66 55.83
N ALA A 235 2.31 16.64 56.66
CA ALA A 235 2.30 16.71 58.11
C ALA A 235 3.31 15.69 58.68
N ALA A 236 3.89 16.02 59.83
CA ALA A 236 4.87 15.19 60.53
C ALA A 236 4.18 13.95 61.21
N ASP A 237 4.83 13.04 61.95
CA ASP A 237 6.06 13.16 62.74
C ASP A 237 6.53 11.78 63.27
N ILE A 238 7.62 11.78 64.05
CA ILE A 238 8.00 10.78 65.07
C ILE A 238 8.38 9.35 64.60
N SER A 239 9.69 9.16 64.60
CA SER A 239 10.47 7.94 64.80
C SER A 239 9.86 6.78 65.61
N ASN A 240 10.33 5.55 65.33
CA ASN A 240 11.14 4.85 66.33
C ASN A 240 12.10 3.80 65.75
N THR A 241 13.11 3.41 66.52
CA THR A 241 14.29 2.62 66.09
C THR A 241 14.39 1.25 66.77
N ASN A 242 15.29 0.42 66.21
CA ASN A 242 16.08 -0.64 66.86
C ASN A 242 15.54 -2.09 66.97
N SER A 243 16.40 -2.99 66.45
CA SER A 243 16.73 -4.33 66.99
C SER A 243 15.65 -5.43 66.85
N VAL A 244 15.93 -6.75 66.91
CA VAL A 244 16.99 -7.49 67.64
C VAL A 244 17.70 -8.57 66.79
N THR A 245 18.90 -8.94 67.24
CA THR A 245 19.93 -9.84 66.69
C THR A 245 19.54 -11.31 66.36
N GLY A 246 20.24 -11.89 65.37
CA GLY A 246 20.62 -13.31 65.28
C GLY A 246 21.66 -13.50 64.16
N LYS A 247 22.94 -13.82 64.40
CA LYS A 247 23.52 -15.16 64.69
C LYS A 247 22.99 -16.27 63.75
N GLY A 248 23.82 -16.95 62.95
CA GLY A 248 25.27 -16.78 62.72
C GLY A 248 25.91 -17.93 61.93
N ASP A 249 27.23 -17.82 61.67
CA ASP A 249 28.17 -18.81 61.09
C ASP A 249 27.86 -19.36 59.66
N ARG A 250 28.74 -19.21 58.65
CA ARG A 250 30.15 -19.63 58.43
C ARG A 250 30.35 -21.12 58.05
N ARG A 251 30.54 -21.38 56.75
CA ARG A 251 31.74 -21.95 56.07
C ARG A 251 31.42 -22.09 54.56
N MET A 252 32.23 -21.67 53.58
CA MET A 252 33.68 -21.80 53.26
C MET A 252 34.01 -22.97 52.30
N ALA A 253 34.54 -22.57 51.13
CA ALA A 253 35.42 -23.30 50.20
C ALA A 253 34.90 -24.55 49.46
N GLY A 254 35.27 -24.66 48.17
CA GLY A 254 34.93 -25.79 47.30
C GLY A 254 35.35 -25.57 45.84
N ASN A 255 36.63 -25.29 45.57
CA ASN A 255 37.14 -25.20 44.20
C ASN A 255 37.17 -26.59 43.54
N HIS A 256 36.89 -26.67 42.24
CA HIS A 256 37.60 -27.60 41.36
C HIS A 256 37.68 -27.08 39.92
N SER A 257 38.90 -27.04 39.39
CA SER A 257 39.19 -26.89 37.96
C SER A 257 39.56 -28.25 37.37
N LEU A 258 39.43 -28.39 36.04
CA LEU A 258 40.10 -29.43 35.24
C LEU A 258 40.08 -29.06 33.74
N GLU A 259 41.24 -29.14 33.09
CA GLU A 259 41.41 -29.00 31.64
C GLU A 259 41.71 -30.36 30.98
N CYS A 260 41.23 -30.58 29.75
CA CYS A 260 41.88 -31.37 28.68
C CYS A 260 41.08 -31.17 27.37
N GLN A 261 41.53 -30.47 26.34
CA GLN A 261 42.56 -30.79 25.33
C GLN A 261 42.32 -32.05 24.47
N LYS A 262 42.05 -31.82 23.17
CA LYS A 262 42.46 -32.50 21.89
C LYS A 262 42.68 -34.05 21.88
N ALA A 263 42.39 -34.80 20.81
CA ALA A 263 42.62 -34.48 19.39
C ALA A 263 41.89 -35.39 18.36
N ASN A 264 41.72 -34.84 17.14
CA ASN A 264 41.84 -35.42 15.79
C ASN A 264 41.49 -36.88 15.44
N VAL A 265 40.70 -37.05 14.36
CA VAL A 265 41.02 -37.95 13.22
C VAL A 265 40.81 -37.18 11.90
N LEU A 266 41.60 -37.48 10.88
CA LEU A 266 41.59 -36.87 9.53
C LEU A 266 41.53 -37.97 8.46
N VAL A 267 40.75 -37.78 7.39
CA VAL A 267 40.89 -38.50 6.11
C VAL A 267 40.66 -37.49 4.96
N SER A 268 41.38 -37.64 3.85
CA SER A 268 41.45 -36.62 2.80
C SER A 268 41.63 -37.18 1.39
N GLN A 269 41.06 -36.46 0.41
CA GLN A 269 41.39 -36.45 -1.03
C GLN A 269 41.14 -37.69 -1.90
N SER A 270 40.59 -37.42 -3.08
CA SER A 270 41.13 -37.94 -4.36
C SER A 270 40.73 -36.99 -5.48
N GLU A 271 41.70 -36.51 -6.25
CA GLU A 271 41.48 -35.75 -7.49
C GLU A 271 41.58 -36.70 -8.71
N LYS A 272 41.05 -36.31 -9.86
CA LYS A 272 41.64 -36.74 -11.14
C LYS A 272 41.37 -35.79 -12.30
N THR A 273 42.43 -35.52 -13.05
CA THR A 273 42.51 -34.57 -14.18
C THR A 273 42.17 -35.25 -15.51
N CYS A 274 41.65 -34.48 -16.47
CA CYS A 274 41.83 -34.74 -17.90
C CYS A 274 41.94 -33.41 -18.67
N ASN A 275 43.02 -33.24 -19.42
CA ASN A 275 43.20 -32.15 -20.38
C ASN A 275 42.98 -32.68 -21.81
N GLY A 276 42.49 -31.82 -22.71
CA GLY A 276 42.45 -32.04 -24.15
C GLY A 276 42.50 -30.69 -24.88
N ALA A 277 43.23 -30.60 -26.00
CA ALA A 277 43.54 -29.33 -26.66
C ALA A 277 43.68 -29.49 -28.18
N GLN A 278 43.62 -28.34 -28.90
CA GLN A 278 43.69 -28.21 -30.36
C GLN A 278 42.43 -28.76 -31.08
N SER A 279 42.01 -28.30 -32.27
CA SER A 279 42.52 -27.31 -33.25
C SER A 279 41.27 -26.69 -33.94
N SER A 280 41.20 -25.62 -34.73
CA SER A 280 42.08 -24.56 -35.30
C SER A 280 41.27 -23.92 -36.44
N ASN A 281 41.47 -22.62 -36.74
CA ASN A 281 41.09 -21.94 -38.01
C ASN A 281 39.57 -21.76 -38.28
N ASP A 282 39.07 -20.73 -38.99
CA ASP A 282 39.64 -19.57 -39.70
C ASP A 282 38.72 -18.33 -39.52
N THR A 283 38.97 -17.08 -39.98
CA THR A 283 40.18 -16.21 -40.07
C THR A 283 39.78 -14.90 -40.78
N VAL A 284 39.75 -13.75 -40.05
CA VAL A 284 40.08 -12.37 -40.54
C VAL A 284 39.07 -11.74 -41.59
N GLN A 285 38.80 -10.43 -41.74
CA GLN A 285 39.41 -9.14 -41.34
C GLN A 285 38.42 -8.27 -40.50
N ARG A 286 38.75 -7.28 -39.64
CA ARG A 286 39.85 -6.31 -39.38
C ARG A 286 39.74 -4.89 -40.02
N LEU A 287 39.37 -3.90 -39.18
CA LEU A 287 39.75 -2.46 -39.21
C LEU A 287 39.14 -1.60 -40.37
N LYS A 288 39.12 -0.26 -40.34
CA LYS A 288 39.88 0.75 -39.55
C LYS A 288 39.11 2.10 -39.39
N VAL A 289 39.53 2.95 -38.44
CA VAL A 289 39.01 4.31 -38.15
C VAL A 289 39.96 5.42 -38.65
N PRO A 290 39.45 6.49 -39.32
CA PRO A 290 39.63 7.90 -38.88
C PRO A 290 38.46 8.87 -39.28
N SER A 291 38.34 10.14 -38.86
CA SER A 291 38.69 10.83 -37.59
C SER A 291 38.17 12.29 -37.50
N ARG A 292 37.42 12.64 -36.44
CA ARG A 292 37.47 13.89 -35.61
C ARG A 292 37.34 15.32 -36.24
N ALA A 293 36.39 16.12 -35.73
CA ALA A 293 36.56 17.57 -35.41
C ALA A 293 35.43 18.11 -34.47
N SER A 294 35.70 19.16 -33.68
CA SER A 294 34.72 19.91 -32.83
C SER A 294 35.24 21.34 -32.54
N PRO A 295 34.37 22.37 -32.44
CA PRO A 295 34.14 23.13 -31.18
C PRO A 295 32.67 23.66 -31.09
N ALA A 296 32.34 24.76 -30.36
CA ALA A 296 32.22 24.94 -28.89
C ALA A 296 31.51 26.30 -28.57
N SER A 297 31.04 26.54 -27.33
CA SER A 297 30.46 27.82 -26.79
C SER A 297 29.17 28.33 -27.47
N SER A 298 28.33 29.24 -26.93
CA SER A 298 28.24 29.99 -25.64
C SER A 298 26.73 30.27 -25.36
N GLU A 299 26.22 30.16 -24.11
CA GLU A 299 25.99 31.21 -23.08
C GLU A 299 24.68 32.03 -23.23
N SER A 300 24.31 32.74 -22.15
CA SER A 300 23.01 33.38 -21.89
C SER A 300 23.01 34.89 -22.18
N ASP A 301 21.84 35.54 -22.13
CA ASP A 301 21.57 36.49 -21.04
C ASP A 301 20.11 36.97 -20.94
N TRP A 302 19.87 37.81 -19.93
CA TRP A 302 18.57 38.24 -19.39
C TRP A 302 18.05 39.52 -20.04
N GLU A 303 16.75 39.78 -19.92
CA GLU A 303 16.28 41.14 -19.59
C GLU A 303 14.97 41.10 -18.79
N THR A 304 14.72 42.16 -18.02
CA THR A 304 13.72 42.25 -16.94
C THR A 304 13.01 43.59 -17.01
N LEU A 305 11.72 43.69 -16.66
CA LEU A 305 11.14 44.73 -15.76
C LEU A 305 9.59 44.73 -15.69
N ASP A 306 9.11 44.96 -14.47
CA ASP A 306 7.75 45.35 -14.03
C ASP A 306 7.51 46.88 -14.22
N PRO A 307 6.35 47.47 -13.82
CA PRO A 307 4.96 47.02 -13.92
C PRO A 307 3.98 48.14 -14.40
N SER A 308 2.71 47.77 -14.67
CA SER A 308 1.48 48.61 -14.58
C SER A 308 1.36 49.97 -15.31
N ILE A 309 0.26 50.18 -16.05
CA ILE A 309 -0.69 51.31 -15.92
C ILE A 309 -1.85 51.22 -16.96
N LEU A 310 -2.98 51.79 -16.55
CA LEU A 310 -4.27 52.06 -17.22
C LEU A 310 -4.24 52.37 -18.73
N GLU A 311 -5.28 51.95 -19.47
CA GLU A 311 -6.36 52.87 -19.89
C GLU A 311 -7.64 52.14 -20.38
N GLU A 312 -8.74 52.89 -20.52
CA GLU A 312 -10.09 52.37 -20.81
C GLU A 312 -10.43 52.32 -22.32
N SER A 313 -11.43 51.52 -22.69
CA SER A 313 -12.36 51.94 -23.76
C SER A 313 -13.78 51.41 -23.50
N ASN A 314 -14.76 52.30 -23.63
CA ASN A 314 -16.16 52.12 -23.22
C ASN A 314 -17.09 52.08 -24.46
N LEU A 315 -18.41 51.93 -24.22
CA LEU A 315 -19.53 52.03 -25.20
C LEU A 315 -19.73 50.78 -26.09
N LYS A 316 -20.95 50.27 -26.37
CA LYS A 316 -22.35 50.62 -25.98
C LYS A 316 -23.14 49.29 -25.91
N GLY A 317 -24.16 49.14 -25.07
CA GLY A 317 -25.57 49.48 -25.38
C GLY A 317 -26.29 48.28 -26.03
N GLU A 318 -27.51 47.88 -25.66
CA GLU A 318 -28.59 48.58 -24.98
C GLU A 318 -29.27 47.72 -23.88
N SER A 319 -30.07 48.38 -23.02
CA SER A 319 -31.02 47.77 -22.07
C SER A 319 -32.44 47.95 -22.67
N GLU A 320 -33.51 47.24 -22.29
CA GLU A 320 -34.23 47.38 -21.01
C GLU A 320 -35.40 46.39 -20.85
N ASN A 321 -35.70 46.02 -19.59
CA ASN A 321 -37.04 45.90 -18.94
C ASN A 321 -38.15 45.00 -19.57
N THR A 322 -39.13 44.41 -18.88
CA THR A 322 -39.53 44.10 -17.46
C THR A 322 -40.61 42.97 -17.56
N ALA A 323 -41.18 42.30 -16.55
CA ALA A 323 -41.38 42.56 -15.12
C ALA A 323 -41.50 41.24 -14.30
N SER A 324 -41.79 41.35 -13.01
CA SER A 324 -41.89 40.25 -12.02
C SER A 324 -43.24 39.52 -11.97
N GLU A 325 -43.25 38.29 -11.42
CA GLU A 325 -44.35 37.80 -10.56
C GLU A 325 -43.84 36.75 -9.55
N GLN A 326 -44.60 36.47 -8.49
CA GLN A 326 -44.20 35.63 -7.34
C GLN A 326 -45.33 34.70 -6.87
N ALA A 327 -44.96 33.66 -6.11
CA ALA A 327 -45.83 32.65 -5.47
C ALA A 327 -46.45 31.62 -6.44
N GLU A 328 -46.89 30.42 -6.03
CA GLU A 328 -47.14 29.91 -4.66
C GLU A 328 -46.37 28.61 -4.31
N ASN A 329 -46.40 28.22 -3.03
CA ASN A 329 -45.88 26.94 -2.51
C ASN A 329 -47.02 25.92 -2.35
N LEU A 330 -46.74 24.63 -2.55
CA LEU A 330 -47.29 23.52 -1.76
C LEU A 330 -46.51 22.20 -2.05
N PRO A 331 -46.06 21.43 -1.05
CA PRO A 331 -45.17 20.28 -1.27
C PRO A 331 -45.90 18.94 -1.39
N SER A 332 -45.55 18.14 -2.41
CA SER A 332 -45.94 16.72 -2.50
C SER A 332 -44.95 15.83 -1.73
N LYS A 333 -45.48 15.01 -0.82
CA LYS A 333 -44.70 14.27 0.19
C LYS A 333 -44.30 12.89 -0.34
N GLY A 334 -43.02 12.68 -0.69
CA GLY A 334 -42.56 11.44 -1.32
C GLY A 334 -41.05 11.16 -1.22
N MET A 335 -40.38 11.61 -0.17
CA MET A 335 -38.92 11.49 -0.05
C MET A 335 -38.48 10.06 0.32
N SER A 336 -38.15 9.23 -0.66
CA SER A 336 -37.14 8.18 -0.49
C SER A 336 -35.76 8.86 -0.53
N SER A 337 -35.04 8.88 0.60
CA SER A 337 -33.66 9.38 0.62
C SER A 337 -32.74 8.40 -0.10
N GLU A 338 -32.57 8.60 -1.40
CA GLU A 338 -31.51 7.96 -2.15
C GLU A 338 -30.16 8.43 -1.61
N SER A 339 -29.29 7.47 -1.29
CA SER A 339 -27.92 7.65 -0.85
C SER A 339 -27.04 8.09 -2.03
N LEU A 340 -27.22 9.32 -2.49
CA LEU A 340 -26.50 9.87 -3.64
C LEU A 340 -24.97 9.80 -3.42
N PRO A 341 -24.18 9.44 -4.44
CA PRO A 341 -22.73 9.44 -4.35
C PRO A 341 -22.19 10.87 -4.18
N ILE A 342 -21.00 11.01 -3.59
CA ILE A 342 -20.37 12.31 -3.37
C ILE A 342 -19.96 12.92 -4.73
N THR A 343 -20.68 13.93 -5.20
CA THR A 343 -20.36 14.64 -6.45
C THR A 343 -19.66 15.99 -6.22
N VAL A 344 -19.92 16.62 -5.08
CA VAL A 344 -19.33 17.91 -4.67
C VAL A 344 -18.08 17.66 -3.83
N GLN A 345 -17.04 18.47 -4.00
CA GLN A 345 -15.88 18.43 -3.11
C GLN A 345 -16.28 18.96 -1.73
N PRO A 346 -16.02 18.21 -0.63
CA PRO A 346 -16.22 18.74 0.71
C PRO A 346 -15.45 20.05 0.87
N GLN A 347 -16.12 21.11 1.34
CA GLN A 347 -15.41 22.32 1.74
C GLN A 347 -14.40 21.96 2.83
N ALA A 348 -13.19 22.51 2.75
CA ALA A 348 -12.14 22.27 3.74
C ALA A 348 -12.59 22.83 5.10
N ASN A 349 -13.15 21.97 5.94
CA ASN A 349 -13.56 22.32 7.29
C ASN A 349 -12.34 22.79 8.08
N THR A 350 -12.34 24.08 8.45
CA THR A 350 -11.30 24.70 9.29
C THR A 350 -11.43 24.35 10.77
N GLY A 351 -12.41 23.50 11.14
CA GLY A 351 -12.45 22.84 12.43
C GLY A 351 -11.67 21.52 12.37
N HIS A 352 -10.65 21.38 13.23
CA HIS A 352 -9.88 20.15 13.37
C HIS A 352 -10.78 18.93 13.58
N THR A 353 -10.48 17.82 12.89
CA THR A 353 -11.09 16.53 13.19
C THR A 353 -10.73 16.13 14.62
N VAL A 354 -11.73 16.10 15.51
CA VAL A 354 -11.52 15.76 16.92
C VAL A 354 -11.25 14.25 17.03
N LEU A 355 -9.96 13.91 17.03
CA LEU A 355 -9.48 12.56 17.31
C LEU A 355 -9.47 12.31 18.83
N VAL A 356 -9.85 11.11 19.23
CA VAL A 356 -9.93 10.65 20.62
C VAL A 356 -9.26 9.28 20.73
N PRO A 357 -8.39 9.02 21.72
CA PRO A 357 -7.81 7.69 21.92
C PRO A 357 -8.88 6.61 22.14
N GLY A 358 -9.01 5.70 21.18
CA GLY A 358 -9.99 4.61 21.18
C GLY A 358 -9.72 3.62 22.30
N LEU A 359 -10.68 3.51 23.24
CA LEU A 359 -10.53 2.81 24.52
C LEU A 359 -10.11 1.33 24.41
N VAL A 360 -10.43 0.68 23.29
CA VAL A 360 -10.18 -0.77 23.05
C VAL A 360 -9.14 -1.00 21.95
N SER A 361 -9.02 -0.11 20.97
CA SER A 361 -8.01 -0.20 19.90
C SER A 361 -6.62 0.22 20.41
N GLY A 362 -6.56 1.36 21.11
CA GLY A 362 -5.34 2.13 21.37
C GLY A 362 -4.94 3.06 20.23
N LEU A 363 -5.79 3.27 19.23
CA LEU A 363 -5.58 4.17 18.09
C LEU A 363 -6.22 5.54 18.33
N GLU A 364 -5.84 6.55 17.56
CA GLU A 364 -6.51 7.85 17.55
C GLU A 364 -7.75 7.75 16.63
N GLU A 365 -8.95 7.69 17.22
CA GLU A 365 -10.22 7.45 16.51
C GLU A 365 -11.03 8.75 16.32
N ASP A 366 -11.69 8.89 15.17
CA ASP A 366 -12.67 9.96 14.90
C ASP A 366 -14.09 9.61 15.40
N GLN A 367 -15.06 10.49 15.13
CA GLN A 367 -16.46 10.34 15.57
C GLN A 367 -17.26 9.24 14.83
N PHE A 368 -16.70 8.63 13.79
CA PHE A 368 -17.22 7.44 13.09
C PHE A 368 -16.54 6.15 13.57
N GLY A 369 -15.46 6.26 14.34
CA GLY A 369 -14.60 5.15 14.77
C GLY A 369 -13.51 4.80 13.76
N MET A 370 -13.04 5.77 12.98
CA MET A 370 -11.95 5.62 12.01
C MET A 370 -10.61 6.08 12.61
N PRO A 371 -9.50 5.38 12.33
CA PRO A 371 -9.39 4.19 11.49
C PRO A 371 -9.88 2.91 12.19
N LEU A 372 -10.55 2.05 11.42
CA LEU A 372 -10.87 0.69 11.90
C LEU A 372 -9.59 -0.03 12.32
N ALA A 373 -9.64 -0.72 13.48
CA ALA A 373 -8.50 -1.38 14.12
C ALA A 373 -8.00 -2.67 13.41
N ILE A 374 -7.90 -2.66 12.08
CA ILE A 374 -7.53 -3.79 11.21
C ILE A 374 -6.14 -4.32 11.57
N PHE A 375 -5.12 -3.48 11.53
CA PHE A 375 -3.72 -3.87 11.77
C PHE A 375 -3.33 -3.85 13.25
N THR A 376 -4.23 -4.34 14.11
CA THR A 376 -4.00 -4.48 15.54
C THR A 376 -4.02 -5.96 15.96
N LYS A 377 -3.39 -6.22 17.12
CA LYS A 377 -3.32 -7.52 17.79
C LYS A 377 -2.89 -8.66 16.84
N GLY A 378 -1.70 -8.51 16.26
CA GLY A 378 -1.02 -9.55 15.47
C GLY A 378 -1.51 -9.73 14.03
N TYR A 379 -2.29 -8.79 13.48
CA TYR A 379 -2.55 -8.70 12.04
C TYR A 379 -1.57 -7.72 11.41
N LEU A 380 -0.62 -8.23 10.62
CA LEU A 380 0.56 -7.44 10.21
C LEU A 380 0.35 -6.71 8.88
N CYS A 381 0.88 -5.49 8.77
CA CYS A 381 1.11 -4.85 7.47
C CYS A 381 2.61 -4.87 7.16
N LEU A 382 2.98 -5.50 6.05
CA LEU A 382 4.37 -5.68 5.61
C LEU A 382 4.47 -5.25 4.13
N PRO A 383 4.62 -3.94 3.83
CA PRO A 383 4.57 -3.42 2.46
C PRO A 383 5.56 -4.12 1.53
N TYR A 384 6.73 -4.44 2.08
CA TYR A 384 7.66 -5.44 1.57
C TYR A 384 8.04 -6.46 2.66
N MET A 385 8.12 -7.73 2.28
CA MET A 385 8.68 -8.84 3.04
C MET A 385 9.88 -9.44 2.28
N ALA A 386 11.02 -9.54 2.95
CA ALA A 386 12.20 -10.23 2.44
C ALA A 386 12.15 -11.74 2.74
N LEU A 387 12.83 -12.60 1.95
CA LEU A 387 12.82 -14.06 2.16
C LEU A 387 13.22 -14.51 3.57
N GLN A 388 14.05 -13.74 4.28
CA GLN A 388 14.50 -14.03 5.65
C GLN A 388 13.36 -13.90 6.69
N GLN A 389 12.29 -13.19 6.36
CA GLN A 389 11.07 -13.05 7.18
C GLN A 389 9.99 -14.10 6.86
N HIS A 390 10.27 -15.05 5.95
CA HIS A 390 9.33 -16.10 5.51
C HIS A 390 8.60 -16.82 6.66
N HIS A 391 9.29 -17.06 7.77
CA HIS A 391 8.76 -17.69 8.98
C HIS A 391 7.49 -17.01 9.54
N LEU A 392 7.29 -15.70 9.31
CA LEU A 392 6.10 -14.97 9.75
C LEU A 392 4.80 -15.46 9.09
N LEU A 393 4.89 -16.09 7.90
CA LEU A 393 3.72 -16.55 7.17
C LEU A 393 3.09 -17.80 7.81
N SER A 394 3.94 -18.66 8.40
CA SER A 394 3.56 -19.93 9.03
C SER A 394 3.48 -19.86 10.57
N ASP A 395 3.91 -18.77 11.21
CA ASP A 395 3.85 -18.64 12.66
C ASP A 395 2.40 -18.56 13.18
N VAL A 396 2.11 -19.27 14.27
CA VAL A 396 0.77 -19.39 14.89
C VAL A 396 0.36 -18.17 15.72
N THR A 397 1.30 -17.26 16.01
CA THR A 397 1.03 -15.98 16.68
C THR A 397 0.70 -14.85 15.70
N VAL A 398 0.99 -15.03 14.40
CA VAL A 398 0.58 -14.10 13.34
C VAL A 398 -0.85 -14.43 12.92
N ARG A 399 -1.78 -13.63 13.46
CA ARG A 399 -3.24 -13.73 13.26
C ARG A 399 -3.63 -13.67 11.77
N GLY A 400 -2.90 -12.87 11.01
CA GLY A 400 -2.96 -12.74 9.57
C GLY A 400 -2.00 -11.64 9.10
N PHE A 401 -1.99 -11.35 7.80
CA PHE A 401 -1.13 -10.29 7.25
C PHE A 401 -1.67 -9.74 5.93
N VAL A 402 -1.31 -8.49 5.64
CA VAL A 402 -1.20 -7.96 4.28
C VAL A 402 0.29 -7.78 4.01
N ALA A 403 0.85 -8.59 3.11
CA ALA A 403 2.29 -8.62 2.82
C ALA A 403 2.57 -8.47 1.33
N GLY A 404 3.59 -7.70 0.95
CA GLY A 404 4.10 -7.65 -0.42
C GLY A 404 5.40 -8.44 -0.59
N ALA A 405 5.55 -9.20 -1.67
CA ALA A 405 6.83 -9.84 -2.01
C ALA A 405 7.18 -9.78 -3.50
N THR A 406 8.47 -9.57 -3.81
CA THR A 406 9.04 -9.66 -5.16
C THR A 406 9.47 -11.09 -5.52
N ASN A 407 9.77 -11.92 -4.52
CA ASN A 407 10.43 -13.20 -4.70
C ASN A 407 9.43 -14.31 -5.07
N ILE A 408 9.68 -14.98 -6.20
CA ILE A 408 8.79 -16.01 -6.80
C ILE A 408 8.45 -17.16 -5.84
N LEU A 409 9.31 -17.45 -4.86
CA LEU A 409 9.08 -18.51 -3.85
C LEU A 409 7.79 -18.30 -3.06
N PHE A 410 7.44 -17.05 -2.73
CA PHE A 410 6.20 -16.73 -2.03
C PHE A 410 4.96 -17.03 -2.89
N ARG A 411 5.01 -16.70 -4.20
CA ARG A 411 3.93 -17.02 -5.17
C ARG A 411 3.76 -18.53 -5.38
N GLN A 412 4.81 -19.32 -5.20
CA GLN A 412 4.76 -20.78 -5.31
C GLN A 412 4.15 -21.45 -4.07
N GLN A 413 4.34 -20.90 -2.87
CA GLN A 413 3.89 -21.49 -1.60
C GLN A 413 2.45 -21.09 -1.24
N LYS A 414 1.52 -21.36 -2.17
CA LYS A 414 0.11 -20.92 -2.14
C LYS A 414 -0.72 -21.36 -0.91
N HIS A 415 -0.21 -22.26 -0.07
CA HIS A 415 -0.86 -22.72 1.15
C HIS A 415 -0.59 -21.82 2.37
N LEU A 416 0.30 -20.83 2.26
CA LEU A 416 0.64 -19.90 3.35
C LEU A 416 -0.24 -18.63 3.37
N SER A 417 -1.06 -18.43 2.34
CA SER A 417 -1.93 -17.26 2.16
C SER A 417 -3.33 -17.69 1.74
N ASP A 418 -4.38 -17.04 2.26
CA ASP A 418 -5.76 -17.24 1.81
C ASP A 418 -5.97 -16.75 0.36
N ALA A 419 -5.24 -15.68 0.00
CA ALA A 419 -5.28 -15.06 -1.30
C ALA A 419 -3.92 -14.51 -1.77
N ILE A 420 -3.67 -14.58 -3.07
CA ILE A 420 -2.52 -13.98 -3.76
C ILE A 420 -3.03 -12.94 -4.75
N VAL A 421 -2.47 -11.73 -4.70
CA VAL A 421 -2.78 -10.60 -5.59
C VAL A 421 -1.61 -10.39 -6.54
N GLU A 422 -1.70 -10.97 -7.73
CA GLU A 422 -0.72 -10.77 -8.80
C GLU A 422 -1.02 -9.43 -9.47
N ILE A 423 -0.23 -8.39 -9.14
CA ILE A 423 -0.58 -7.00 -9.49
C ILE A 423 -0.53 -6.80 -11.00
N GLU A 424 0.47 -7.34 -11.71
CA GLU A 424 0.66 -7.11 -13.15
C GLU A 424 -0.59 -7.51 -13.98
N ASP A 425 -1.11 -8.72 -13.78
CA ASP A 425 -2.30 -9.25 -14.44
C ASP A 425 -3.63 -8.78 -13.80
N ALA A 426 -3.56 -7.86 -12.82
CA ALA A 426 -4.65 -7.45 -11.94
C ALA A 426 -5.46 -8.65 -11.42
N HIS A 427 -4.76 -9.70 -10.96
CA HIS A 427 -5.36 -11.02 -10.72
C HIS A 427 -5.31 -11.40 -9.25
N VAL A 428 -6.48 -11.33 -8.61
CA VAL A 428 -6.72 -11.92 -7.28
C VAL A 428 -6.99 -13.42 -7.46
N GLN A 429 -6.16 -14.26 -6.85
CA GLN A 429 -6.37 -15.70 -6.68
C GLN A 429 -6.79 -15.94 -5.23
N ILE A 430 -7.97 -16.50 -5.01
CA ILE A 430 -8.47 -16.90 -3.68
C ILE A 430 -8.51 -18.43 -3.65
N HIS A 431 -7.84 -19.05 -2.68
CA HIS A 431 -7.67 -20.50 -2.66
C HIS A 431 -8.87 -21.23 -2.04
N ASP A 432 -9.44 -20.68 -0.97
CA ASP A 432 -10.68 -21.19 -0.37
C ASP A 432 -11.92 -20.86 -1.26
N PRO A 433 -12.71 -21.85 -1.69
CA PRO A 433 -13.95 -21.62 -2.43
C PRO A 433 -15.03 -20.91 -1.60
N GLU A 434 -15.07 -21.03 -0.27
CA GLU A 434 -16.05 -20.35 0.57
C GLU A 434 -15.72 -18.86 0.70
N LEU A 435 -14.47 -18.50 1.01
CA LEU A 435 -13.97 -17.12 0.93
C LEU A 435 -14.22 -16.48 -0.45
N ARG A 436 -14.12 -17.26 -1.53
CA ARG A 436 -14.46 -16.80 -2.88
C ARG A 436 -15.96 -16.49 -3.08
N LYS A 437 -16.86 -17.25 -2.43
CA LYS A 437 -18.31 -16.93 -2.42
C LYS A 437 -18.59 -15.69 -1.56
N ILE A 438 -17.97 -15.62 -0.38
CA ILE A 438 -18.09 -14.50 0.57
C ILE A 438 -17.65 -13.18 -0.08
N LEU A 439 -16.59 -13.20 -0.88
CA LEU A 439 -16.05 -12.02 -1.57
C LEU A 439 -16.61 -11.80 -2.99
N ASN A 440 -17.65 -12.53 -3.43
CA ASN A 440 -18.26 -12.28 -4.73
C ASN A 440 -19.17 -11.02 -4.67
N PRO A 441 -18.91 -9.98 -5.48
CA PRO A 441 -19.68 -8.74 -5.46
C PRO A 441 -21.19 -8.91 -5.67
N THR A 442 -21.98 -8.14 -4.93
CA THR A 442 -23.43 -7.97 -5.15
C THR A 442 -23.71 -7.16 -6.42
N THR A 443 -24.99 -6.94 -6.76
CA THR A 443 -25.34 -5.99 -7.83
C THR A 443 -24.97 -4.55 -7.46
N ALA A 444 -25.22 -4.15 -6.20
CA ALA A 444 -24.94 -2.81 -5.72
C ALA A 444 -23.43 -2.54 -5.61
N ASP A 445 -22.64 -3.52 -5.15
CA ASP A 445 -21.16 -3.50 -5.18
C ASP A 445 -20.63 -3.27 -6.60
N LEU A 446 -21.19 -3.98 -7.59
CA LEU A 446 -20.76 -3.86 -8.98
C LEU A 446 -21.10 -2.48 -9.55
N ARG A 447 -22.28 -1.91 -9.23
CA ARG A 447 -22.65 -0.55 -9.65
C ARG A 447 -21.72 0.51 -9.07
N PHE A 448 -21.39 0.42 -7.77
CA PHE A 448 -20.41 1.29 -7.13
C PHE A 448 -19.06 1.23 -7.87
N ALA A 449 -18.57 0.02 -8.16
CA ALA A 449 -17.29 -0.12 -8.83
C ALA A 449 -17.30 0.29 -10.31
N ASP A 450 -18.40 0.05 -11.03
CA ASP A 450 -18.58 0.51 -12.41
C ASP A 450 -18.66 2.04 -12.48
N TYR A 451 -19.34 2.68 -11.51
CA TYR A 451 -19.39 4.14 -11.35
C TYR A 451 -17.99 4.75 -11.10
N LEU A 452 -17.17 4.14 -10.24
CA LEU A 452 -15.77 4.57 -10.07
C LEU A 452 -14.96 4.43 -11.37
N VAL A 453 -15.02 3.26 -12.01
CA VAL A 453 -14.30 3.01 -13.28
C VAL A 453 -14.76 3.99 -14.37
N LYS A 454 -16.05 4.31 -14.44
CA LYS A 454 -16.61 5.29 -15.36
C LYS A 454 -15.97 6.67 -15.17
N HIS A 455 -16.05 7.26 -13.98
CA HIS A 455 -15.50 8.61 -13.72
C HIS A 455 -13.98 8.69 -13.86
N VAL A 456 -13.28 7.57 -13.65
CA VAL A 456 -11.82 7.48 -13.83
C VAL A 456 -11.41 7.29 -15.30
N THR A 457 -12.29 6.77 -16.17
CA THR A 457 -12.01 6.55 -17.61
C THR A 457 -12.67 7.55 -18.56
N GLU A 458 -13.71 8.24 -18.12
CA GLU A 458 -14.28 9.40 -18.82
C GLU A 458 -13.40 10.62 -18.57
N ASN A 459 -12.44 10.86 -19.47
CA ASN A 459 -11.77 12.15 -19.55
C ASN A 459 -12.83 13.25 -19.72
N ARG A 460 -13.05 14.04 -18.69
CA ARG A 460 -13.78 15.30 -18.80
C ARG A 460 -12.83 16.40 -19.23
N ASP A 461 -13.30 17.27 -20.11
CA ASP A 461 -12.58 18.49 -20.51
C ASP A 461 -12.71 19.58 -19.41
N ASP A 462 -12.57 19.19 -18.14
CA ASP A 462 -12.67 20.05 -16.96
C ASP A 462 -11.36 20.83 -16.80
N VAL A 463 -11.11 21.77 -17.72
CA VAL A 463 -9.85 22.53 -17.85
C VAL A 463 -9.69 23.57 -16.74
N PHE A 464 -9.34 23.10 -15.55
CA PHE A 464 -8.52 23.83 -14.57
C PHE A 464 -7.28 22.98 -14.22
N LEU A 465 -6.32 23.56 -13.50
CA LEU A 465 -4.93 23.09 -13.42
C LEU A 465 -4.79 21.58 -13.16
N ASP A 466 -3.80 20.98 -13.84
CA ASP A 466 -3.36 19.58 -13.77
C ASP A 466 -4.31 18.49 -14.32
N GLY A 467 -5.51 18.85 -14.79
CA GLY A 467 -6.29 17.98 -15.70
C GLY A 467 -6.94 16.75 -15.06
N THR A 468 -7.01 16.70 -13.73
CA THR A 468 -7.94 15.83 -13.00
C THR A 468 -8.93 16.70 -12.23
N GLY A 469 -10.18 16.74 -12.68
CA GLY A 469 -11.28 17.28 -11.87
C GLY A 469 -11.47 16.48 -10.57
N TRP A 470 -12.27 17.02 -9.64
CA TRP A 470 -12.57 16.36 -8.37
C TRP A 470 -13.12 14.94 -8.59
N GLU A 471 -14.19 14.80 -9.37
CA GLU A 471 -14.73 13.47 -9.70
C GLU A 471 -13.74 12.67 -10.58
N GLY A 472 -13.42 11.45 -10.17
CA GLY A 472 -12.37 10.63 -10.78
C GLY A 472 -10.95 10.90 -10.25
N GLY A 473 -10.75 11.93 -9.42
CA GLY A 473 -9.49 12.21 -8.72
C GLY A 473 -9.24 11.29 -7.51
N ASP A 474 -8.00 11.27 -7.03
CA ASP A 474 -7.56 10.34 -5.97
C ASP A 474 -8.27 10.56 -4.63
N GLU A 475 -8.48 11.81 -4.22
CA GLU A 475 -9.20 12.15 -2.99
C GLU A 475 -10.69 11.81 -3.08
N TRP A 476 -11.31 11.99 -4.25
CA TRP A 476 -12.71 11.60 -4.49
C TRP A 476 -12.90 10.09 -4.38
N ILE A 477 -11.99 9.28 -4.92
CA ILE A 477 -12.06 7.82 -4.77
C ILE A 477 -12.00 7.43 -3.28
N ARG A 478 -11.12 8.07 -2.49
CA ARG A 478 -11.08 7.86 -1.02
C ARG A 478 -12.39 8.28 -0.36
N ALA A 479 -12.98 9.40 -0.74
CA ALA A 479 -14.28 9.85 -0.24
C ALA A 479 -15.40 8.86 -0.57
N GLN A 480 -15.41 8.24 -1.77
CA GLN A 480 -16.39 7.22 -2.15
C GLN A 480 -16.22 5.92 -1.32
N PHE A 481 -15.00 5.46 -1.06
CA PHE A 481 -14.75 4.31 -0.18
C PHE A 481 -15.06 4.61 1.30
N SER A 482 -14.81 5.84 1.76
CA SER A 482 -15.22 6.34 3.07
C SER A 482 -16.75 6.31 3.22
N ALA A 483 -17.48 6.87 2.25
CA ALA A 483 -18.94 6.85 2.23
C ALA A 483 -19.52 5.43 2.18
N TYR A 484 -18.93 4.54 1.37
CA TYR A 484 -19.29 3.10 1.34
C TYR A 484 -19.13 2.45 2.72
N LEU A 485 -18.02 2.72 3.41
CA LEU A 485 -17.72 2.11 4.71
C LEU A 485 -18.61 2.69 5.83
N HIS A 486 -18.82 4.00 5.87
CA HIS A 486 -19.73 4.64 6.82
C HIS A 486 -21.17 4.16 6.63
N ALA A 487 -21.64 4.02 5.40
CA ALA A 487 -22.96 3.48 5.10
C ALA A 487 -23.09 2.01 5.53
N LEU A 488 -22.04 1.18 5.34
CA LEU A 488 -21.99 -0.21 5.83
C LEU A 488 -22.05 -0.29 7.36
N LEU A 489 -21.32 0.59 8.06
CA LEU A 489 -21.33 0.66 9.53
C LEU A 489 -22.70 1.10 10.05
N ALA A 490 -23.28 2.15 9.46
CA ALA A 490 -24.64 2.60 9.77
C ALA A 490 -25.69 1.51 9.47
N ALA A 491 -25.58 0.77 8.37
CA ALA A 491 -26.44 -0.36 8.04
C ALA A 491 -26.46 -1.42 9.14
N VAL A 492 -25.29 -1.77 9.67
CA VAL A 492 -25.14 -2.78 10.72
C VAL A 492 -25.75 -2.37 12.07
N LEU A 493 -25.86 -1.06 12.35
CA LEU A 493 -26.45 -0.54 13.58
C LEU A 493 -27.99 -0.43 13.53
N GLN A 494 -28.62 -0.46 12.34
CA GLN A 494 -30.08 -0.39 12.22
C GLN A 494 -30.77 -1.69 12.70
N PRO A 495 -31.98 -1.61 13.29
CA PRO A 495 -32.85 -2.77 13.49
C PRO A 495 -33.36 -3.31 12.13
N ASP A 496 -33.75 -4.58 12.10
CA ASP A 496 -34.36 -5.27 10.95
C ASP A 496 -33.62 -5.09 9.61
N ASN A 497 -32.28 -5.03 9.68
CA ASN A 497 -31.40 -4.59 8.60
C ASN A 497 -31.09 -5.64 7.51
N ASP A 498 -31.60 -6.88 7.59
CA ASP A 498 -31.29 -7.97 6.66
C ASP A 498 -31.40 -7.59 5.18
N LYS A 499 -32.44 -6.81 4.81
CA LYS A 499 -32.62 -6.34 3.43
C LYS A 499 -31.49 -5.42 2.99
N ILE A 500 -31.10 -4.46 3.84
CA ILE A 500 -30.05 -3.48 3.59
C ILE A 500 -28.68 -4.18 3.53
N LEU A 501 -28.42 -5.09 4.47
CA LEU A 501 -27.19 -5.90 4.50
C LEU A 501 -27.06 -6.85 3.29
N SER A 502 -28.17 -7.16 2.61
CA SER A 502 -28.13 -7.99 1.40
C SER A 502 -27.49 -7.29 0.20
N ASP A 503 -27.58 -5.95 0.09
CA ASP A 503 -26.87 -5.17 -0.92
C ASP A 503 -25.36 -5.08 -0.68
N TYR A 504 -24.89 -5.22 0.57
CA TYR A 504 -23.46 -5.39 0.90
C TYR A 504 -22.98 -6.86 0.83
N GLY A 505 -23.93 -7.80 0.73
CA GLY A 505 -23.71 -9.25 0.72
C GLY A 505 -23.80 -9.85 2.12
N THR A 506 -24.89 -10.56 2.43
CA THR A 506 -25.13 -11.13 3.78
C THR A 506 -23.99 -12.03 4.27
N ALA A 507 -23.42 -12.87 3.40
CA ALA A 507 -22.29 -13.73 3.73
C ALA A 507 -21.00 -12.93 4.04
N PHE A 508 -20.75 -11.83 3.33
CA PHE A 508 -19.66 -10.90 3.62
C PHE A 508 -19.85 -10.23 4.98
N VAL A 509 -21.04 -9.64 5.22
CA VAL A 509 -21.31 -8.95 6.49
C VAL A 509 -21.25 -9.93 7.67
N ALA A 510 -21.78 -11.14 7.54
CA ALA A 510 -21.69 -12.18 8.58
C ALA A 510 -20.24 -12.61 8.87
N ALA A 511 -19.40 -12.74 7.84
CA ALA A 511 -17.98 -13.03 8.02
C ALA A 511 -17.22 -11.85 8.66
N TRP A 512 -17.48 -10.62 8.21
CA TRP A 512 -16.86 -9.41 8.75
C TRP A 512 -17.28 -9.12 10.20
N LYS A 513 -18.53 -9.39 10.58
CA LYS A 513 -18.99 -9.31 11.98
C LYS A 513 -18.22 -10.24 12.94
N ASN A 514 -17.48 -11.22 12.44
CA ASN A 514 -16.63 -12.12 13.22
C ASN A 514 -15.13 -11.71 13.27
N THR A 515 -14.77 -10.58 12.68
CA THR A 515 -13.40 -10.03 12.67
C THR A 515 -13.02 -9.33 13.99
N HIS A 516 -11.73 -9.05 14.19
CA HIS A 516 -11.27 -8.25 15.31
C HIS A 516 -11.64 -6.78 15.13
N ASN A 517 -11.35 -6.17 13.97
CA ASN A 517 -11.67 -4.75 13.71
C ASN A 517 -13.15 -4.43 13.97
N TYR A 518 -14.10 -5.26 13.49
CA TYR A 518 -15.51 -5.04 13.75
C TYR A 518 -15.85 -5.13 15.25
N ARG A 519 -15.33 -6.12 15.98
CA ARG A 519 -15.59 -6.26 17.42
C ARG A 519 -15.02 -5.11 18.26
N VAL A 520 -13.85 -4.58 17.88
CA VAL A 520 -13.25 -3.41 18.52
C VAL A 520 -14.12 -2.19 18.25
N TRP A 521 -14.41 -1.90 16.99
CA TRP A 521 -15.24 -0.77 16.58
C TRP A 521 -16.64 -0.82 17.24
N ASN A 522 -17.32 -1.97 17.21
CA ASN A 522 -18.67 -2.14 17.79
C ASN A 522 -18.67 -2.16 19.34
N SER A 523 -17.52 -2.02 20.01
CA SER A 523 -17.44 -1.82 21.46
C SER A 523 -17.49 -0.33 21.87
N ASN A 524 -17.19 0.58 20.94
CA ASN A 524 -17.25 2.04 21.12
C ASN A 524 -18.62 2.60 20.64
N LYS A 525 -18.89 3.88 20.97
CA LYS A 525 -20.06 4.62 20.47
C LYS A 525 -19.64 5.66 19.43
N HIS A 526 -20.32 5.67 18.29
CA HIS A 526 -19.97 6.47 17.11
C HIS A 526 -21.09 7.46 16.79
N PRO A 527 -21.11 8.65 17.41
CA PRO A 527 -22.25 9.56 17.32
C PRO A 527 -22.53 10.05 15.90
N ALA A 528 -21.48 10.26 15.09
CA ALA A 528 -21.62 10.81 13.74
C ALA A 528 -22.33 9.85 12.75
N LEU A 529 -22.40 8.55 13.06
CA LEU A 529 -23.15 7.59 12.24
C LEU A 529 -24.68 7.72 12.38
N ALA A 530 -25.18 8.51 13.35
CA ALA A 530 -26.61 8.81 13.44
C ALA A 530 -27.14 9.64 12.26
N GLU A 531 -26.26 10.39 11.57
CA GLU A 531 -26.59 11.24 10.43
C GLU A 531 -26.31 10.55 9.07
N VAL A 532 -25.67 9.38 9.08
CA VAL A 532 -25.28 8.65 7.87
C VAL A 532 -26.42 7.79 7.35
N ASN A 533 -26.72 7.90 6.06
CA ASN A 533 -27.68 7.02 5.39
C ASN A 533 -27.16 5.57 5.40
N SER A 534 -27.90 4.67 6.03
CA SER A 534 -27.60 3.24 6.17
C SER A 534 -27.74 2.45 4.86
N SER A 535 -28.35 3.04 3.84
CA SER A 535 -28.49 2.45 2.50
C SER A 535 -27.14 2.19 1.84
N HIS A 536 -27.00 1.09 1.09
CA HIS A 536 -25.87 0.94 0.18
C HIS A 536 -25.91 2.06 -0.89
N PRO A 537 -24.84 2.86 -1.12
CA PRO A 537 -24.88 4.04 -2.01
C PRO A 537 -25.48 3.77 -3.40
N PHE A 538 -25.22 2.58 -3.97
CA PHE A 538 -25.76 2.13 -5.27
C PHE A 538 -26.85 1.05 -5.19
N GLN A 539 -27.64 1.02 -4.11
CA GLN A 539 -28.85 0.18 -4.02
C GLN A 539 -29.87 0.52 -5.12
N GLY A 540 -30.83 -0.37 -5.39
CA GLY A 540 -31.93 -0.10 -6.32
C GLY A 540 -32.34 -1.29 -7.17
N GLN A 541 -33.51 -1.19 -7.82
CA GLN A 541 -34.15 -2.28 -8.56
C GLN A 541 -33.27 -2.86 -9.68
N TYR A 542 -33.48 -4.14 -10.03
CA TYR A 542 -32.66 -4.85 -11.01
C TYR A 542 -33.00 -4.45 -12.46
N SER A 543 -31.98 -4.25 -13.28
CA SER A 543 -32.08 -3.67 -14.63
C SER A 543 -31.31 -4.49 -15.69
N VAL A 544 -31.57 -4.22 -16.97
CA VAL A 544 -30.81 -4.83 -18.09
C VAL A 544 -29.32 -4.42 -18.04
N SER A 545 -29.02 -3.23 -17.51
CA SER A 545 -27.67 -2.76 -17.20
C SER A 545 -26.93 -3.72 -16.27
N ASP A 546 -27.61 -4.21 -15.22
CA ASP A 546 -27.03 -5.12 -14.23
C ASP A 546 -26.73 -6.51 -14.83
N VAL A 547 -27.54 -6.97 -15.78
CA VAL A 547 -27.27 -8.20 -16.54
C VAL A 547 -25.98 -8.06 -17.36
N LYS A 548 -25.83 -6.94 -18.09
CA LYS A 548 -24.62 -6.62 -18.86
C LYS A 548 -23.40 -6.53 -17.94
N LEU A 549 -23.54 -5.87 -16.79
CA LEU A 549 -22.47 -5.66 -15.81
C LEU A 549 -22.01 -6.99 -15.17
N ARG A 550 -22.95 -7.83 -14.71
CA ARG A 550 -22.67 -9.18 -14.18
C ARG A 550 -22.04 -10.11 -15.22
N LEU A 551 -22.46 -10.04 -16.48
CA LEU A 551 -21.84 -10.80 -17.57
C LEU A 551 -20.39 -10.32 -17.83
N SER A 552 -20.18 -9.00 -17.83
CA SER A 552 -18.84 -8.40 -18.02
C SER A 552 -17.88 -8.78 -16.89
N HIS A 553 -18.34 -8.72 -15.64
CA HIS A 553 -17.63 -9.22 -14.45
C HIS A 553 -17.23 -10.70 -14.60
N SER A 554 -18.18 -11.54 -15.01
CA SER A 554 -17.98 -12.99 -15.17
C SER A 554 -16.97 -13.33 -16.26
N VAL A 555 -16.99 -12.61 -17.39
CA VAL A 555 -16.02 -12.78 -18.48
C VAL A 555 -14.62 -12.30 -18.07
N GLN A 556 -14.50 -11.17 -17.37
CA GLN A 556 -13.19 -10.64 -16.93
C GLN A 556 -12.50 -11.50 -15.85
N ASN A 557 -13.28 -12.20 -15.03
CA ASN A 557 -12.75 -13.06 -13.96
C ASN A 557 -12.53 -14.53 -14.38
N SER A 558 -13.14 -14.99 -15.48
CA SER A 558 -12.98 -16.37 -16.00
C SER A 558 -11.71 -16.51 -16.85
N GLU A 559 -10.90 -17.56 -16.63
CA GLU A 559 -9.73 -17.85 -17.49
C GLU A 559 -10.11 -18.10 -18.96
N ARG A 560 -11.27 -18.73 -19.21
CA ARG A 560 -11.80 -18.90 -20.57
C ARG A 560 -12.28 -17.56 -21.13
N GLY A 561 -12.89 -16.72 -20.29
CA GLY A 561 -13.29 -15.36 -20.64
C GLY A 561 -12.11 -14.46 -21.00
N LYS A 562 -11.01 -14.48 -20.23
CA LYS A 562 -9.75 -13.79 -20.55
C LYS A 562 -9.18 -14.23 -21.91
N LYS A 563 -9.18 -15.53 -22.20
CA LYS A 563 -8.72 -16.06 -23.51
C LYS A 563 -9.60 -15.56 -24.67
N ILE A 564 -10.92 -15.57 -24.50
CA ILE A 564 -11.87 -15.05 -25.50
C ILE A 564 -11.72 -13.53 -25.68
N GLY A 565 -11.56 -12.77 -24.59
CA GLY A 565 -11.34 -11.32 -24.64
C GLY A 565 -10.04 -10.94 -25.37
N ASN A 566 -8.94 -11.64 -25.09
CA ASN A 566 -7.67 -11.42 -25.79
C ASN A 566 -7.76 -11.77 -27.29
N VAL A 567 -8.49 -12.83 -27.65
CA VAL A 567 -8.81 -13.15 -29.06
C VAL A 567 -9.69 -12.06 -29.67
N MET A 568 -10.70 -11.55 -28.97
CA MET A 568 -11.56 -10.48 -29.48
C MET A 568 -10.78 -9.18 -29.73
N VAL A 569 -9.81 -8.84 -28.87
CA VAL A 569 -8.94 -7.65 -29.01
C VAL A 569 -7.88 -7.84 -30.12
N SER A 570 -7.36 -9.05 -30.33
CA SER A 570 -6.48 -9.31 -31.49
C SER A 570 -7.26 -9.33 -32.79
N THR A 571 -8.45 -9.94 -32.82
CA THR A 571 -9.36 -9.93 -33.97
C THR A 571 -9.84 -8.51 -34.30
N SER A 572 -10.17 -7.65 -33.31
CA SER A 572 -10.57 -6.27 -33.60
C SER A 572 -9.42 -5.43 -34.14
N ARG A 573 -8.19 -5.59 -33.63
CA ARG A 573 -6.98 -4.98 -34.23
C ARG A 573 -6.76 -5.46 -35.66
N ASN A 574 -6.84 -6.77 -35.90
CA ASN A 574 -6.69 -7.34 -37.24
C ASN A 574 -7.78 -6.83 -38.20
N VAL A 575 -9.05 -6.81 -37.79
CA VAL A 575 -10.17 -6.30 -38.60
C VAL A 575 -10.06 -4.80 -38.85
N VAL A 576 -9.51 -4.00 -37.94
CA VAL A 576 -9.22 -2.57 -38.18
C VAL A 576 -8.03 -2.39 -39.13
N GLN A 577 -7.01 -3.24 -39.06
CA GLN A 577 -5.88 -3.23 -40.02
C GLN A 577 -6.33 -3.69 -41.42
N THR A 578 -7.11 -4.77 -41.53
CA THR A 578 -7.76 -5.19 -42.77
C THR A 578 -8.73 -4.12 -43.28
N GLY A 579 -9.48 -3.46 -42.40
CA GLY A 579 -10.36 -2.33 -42.75
C GLY A 579 -9.59 -1.14 -43.34
N LYS A 580 -8.42 -0.81 -42.79
CA LYS A 580 -7.51 0.20 -43.39
C LYS A 580 -6.94 -0.25 -44.74
N ALA A 581 -6.63 -1.54 -44.91
CA ALA A 581 -6.12 -2.08 -46.17
C ALA A 581 -7.19 -2.13 -47.29
N VAL A 582 -8.43 -2.50 -46.95
CA VAL A 582 -9.57 -2.56 -47.89
C VAL A 582 -10.14 -1.16 -48.18
N GLY A 583 -10.00 -0.22 -47.25
CA GLY A 583 -10.47 1.17 -47.39
C GLY A 583 -9.83 2.00 -48.52
N GLN A 584 -8.82 1.46 -49.22
CA GLN A 584 -8.19 2.11 -50.38
C GLN A 584 -8.62 1.51 -51.74
N SER A 585 -9.50 0.50 -51.77
CA SER A 585 -9.90 -0.17 -53.03
C SER A 585 -11.42 -0.34 -53.17
N VAL A 586 -12.02 0.52 -54.01
CA VAL A 586 -13.32 0.38 -54.71
C VAL A 586 -14.54 -0.07 -53.87
N GLY A 587 -15.53 0.82 -53.74
CA GLY A 587 -16.72 0.57 -52.91
C GLY A 587 -17.71 -0.47 -53.49
N GLY A 588 -18.45 -1.15 -52.61
CA GLY A 588 -19.56 -2.02 -53.01
C GLY A 588 -19.98 -3.17 -52.08
N ALA A 589 -19.95 -3.04 -50.74
CA ALA A 589 -20.26 -4.18 -49.84
C ALA A 589 -20.95 -3.87 -48.49
N PHE A 590 -21.56 -2.70 -48.29
CA PHE A 590 -22.12 -2.27 -46.98
C PHE A 590 -23.55 -2.76 -46.68
N THR A 591 -23.80 -4.08 -46.73
CA THR A 591 -25.08 -4.69 -46.31
C THR A 591 -24.95 -5.95 -45.45
N SER A 592 -23.94 -6.80 -45.70
CA SER A 592 -23.91 -8.16 -45.14
C SER A 592 -23.68 -8.24 -43.61
N ALA A 593 -23.01 -7.24 -43.02
CA ALA A 593 -22.60 -7.26 -41.61
C ALA A 593 -23.75 -7.28 -40.58
N LYS A 594 -24.96 -6.79 -40.94
CA LYS A 594 -26.11 -6.78 -40.01
C LYS A 594 -26.78 -8.15 -39.82
N SER A 595 -26.60 -9.09 -40.75
CA SER A 595 -27.26 -10.41 -40.70
C SER A 595 -26.59 -11.39 -39.73
N ALA A 596 -25.27 -11.31 -39.59
CA ALA A 596 -24.52 -12.20 -38.70
C ALA A 596 -24.84 -11.97 -37.21
N MET A 597 -25.16 -10.73 -36.82
CA MET A 597 -25.40 -10.38 -35.41
C MET A 597 -26.77 -10.82 -34.89
N SER A 598 -27.81 -10.83 -35.74
CA SER A 598 -29.14 -11.31 -35.33
C SER A 598 -29.19 -12.84 -35.18
N SER A 599 -28.54 -13.57 -36.09
CA SER A 599 -28.50 -15.03 -36.08
C SER A 599 -27.92 -15.59 -34.77
N TRP A 600 -26.85 -14.97 -34.25
CA TRP A 600 -26.21 -15.39 -33.00
C TRP A 600 -27.12 -15.24 -31.77
N PHE A 601 -27.94 -14.19 -31.71
CA PHE A 601 -28.93 -14.02 -30.64
C PHE A 601 -30.07 -15.04 -30.72
N SER A 602 -30.53 -15.40 -31.93
CA SER A 602 -31.57 -16.44 -32.09
C SER A 602 -31.10 -17.85 -31.71
N THR A 603 -29.82 -18.18 -31.89
CA THR A 603 -29.30 -19.50 -31.47
C THR A 603 -29.27 -19.65 -29.94
N PHE A 604 -29.05 -18.55 -29.20
CA PHE A 604 -28.95 -18.60 -27.73
C PHE A 604 -30.31 -18.64 -27.01
N THR A 605 -31.42 -18.30 -27.69
CA THR A 605 -32.78 -18.42 -27.13
C THR A 605 -33.44 -19.77 -27.40
N GLN A 606 -32.91 -20.59 -28.32
CA GLN A 606 -33.41 -21.95 -28.57
C GLN A 606 -32.84 -23.02 -27.63
N SER A 607 -31.75 -22.74 -26.91
CA SER A 607 -31.10 -23.70 -26.00
C SER A 607 -31.78 -23.87 -24.63
N THR A 608 -33.00 -23.33 -24.44
CA THR A 608 -33.76 -23.40 -23.18
C THR A 608 -35.16 -24.02 -23.31
N GLN A 609 -35.46 -24.72 -24.42
CA GLN A 609 -36.71 -25.49 -24.61
C GLN A 609 -36.45 -26.88 -25.24
N SER A 610 -35.91 -27.81 -24.47
CA SER A 610 -35.81 -29.24 -24.85
C SER A 610 -35.57 -30.20 -23.66
N LEU A 611 -36.24 -29.96 -22.53
CA LEU A 611 -36.24 -30.85 -21.36
C LEU A 611 -37.62 -30.78 -20.68
N GLY A 612 -38.49 -31.73 -21.03
CA GLY A 612 -39.89 -31.79 -20.63
C GLY A 612 -40.78 -32.17 -21.83
N ASP A 613 -40.94 -33.48 -22.00
CA ASP A 613 -41.88 -34.24 -22.87
C ASP A 613 -42.25 -33.65 -24.25
#